data_AF-A0AAE1TW16-F1
#
_entry.id   AF-A0AAE1TW16-F1
#
_cell.length_a   1.000
_cell.length_b   1.000
_cell.length_c   1.000
_cell.angle_alpha   90.00
_cell.angle_beta   90.00
_cell.angle_gamma   90.00
#
_symmetry.space_group_name_H-M   'P 1'
#
loop_
_entity.id
_entity.type
_entity.pdbx_description
1 polymer ?
#
loop_
_entity_poly.entity_id
_entity_poly.type
_entity_poly.pdbx_seq_one_letter_code
_entity_poly.pdbx_strand_id
1 'polypeptide(L)'
;MDINAVKVLLEAQEHTIRSAMELVIDKLKERIKIAKGTVSDLIKSVEFSQAEILDLKKDISELRNSDSDKQTVINDLQSRIVVLEQRQNYQEDYNRRNNLRITGLLEEKGNDTWEQTLSSVAKIFKDKLELPLIDIIRAHRIGPHLCLHVLEQLLFA
;
A
#
# COMPACT_ATOMS: atom_id res chain seq x y z
N MET A 1 -36.83 60.68 -68.22
CA MET A 1 -36.59 60.44 -66.79
C MET A 1 -35.84 61.64 -66.26
N ASP A 2 -36.32 62.30 -65.22
CA ASP A 2 -35.69 63.52 -64.69
C ASP A 2 -34.38 63.17 -63.97
N ILE A 3 -33.26 63.71 -64.45
CA ILE A 3 -31.91 63.48 -63.92
C ILE A 3 -31.83 63.88 -62.43
N ASN A 4 -32.58 64.90 -62.02
CA ASN A 4 -32.61 65.35 -60.63
C ASN A 4 -33.26 64.30 -59.72
N ALA A 5 -34.33 63.65 -60.18
CA ALA A 5 -34.99 62.59 -59.43
C ALA A 5 -34.08 61.36 -59.23
N VAL A 6 -33.29 61.00 -60.26
CA VAL A 6 -32.30 59.91 -60.15
C VAL A 6 -31.19 60.26 -59.16
N LYS A 7 -30.70 61.51 -59.16
CA LYS A 7 -29.66 61.96 -58.23
C LYS A 7 -30.13 61.89 -56.76
N VAL A 8 -31.34 62.37 -56.47
CA VAL A 8 -31.92 62.31 -55.12
C VAL A 8 -32.09 60.86 -54.65
N LEU A 9 -32.49 59.94 -55.54
CA LEU A 9 -32.60 58.53 -55.22
C LEU A 9 -31.24 57.89 -54.88
N LEU A 10 -30.19 58.24 -55.62
CA LEU A 10 -28.83 57.76 -55.34
C LEU A 10 -28.30 58.30 -54.01
N GLU A 11 -28.52 59.58 -53.71
CA GLU A 11 -28.14 60.19 -52.42
C GLU A 11 -28.88 59.53 -51.24
N ALA A 12 -30.16 59.24 -51.40
CA ALA A 12 -30.94 58.52 -50.39
C ALA A 12 -30.42 57.08 -50.18
N GLN A 13 -30.10 56.36 -51.27
CA GLN A 13 -29.50 55.02 -51.19
C GLN A 13 -28.14 55.04 -50.51
N GLU A 14 -27.27 56.00 -50.85
CA GLU A 14 -25.96 56.16 -50.22
C GLU A 14 -26.11 56.36 -48.70
N HIS A 15 -27.02 57.24 -48.28
CA HIS A 15 -27.31 57.47 -46.88
C HIS A 15 -27.79 56.18 -46.18
N THR A 16 -28.75 55.46 -46.77
CA THR A 16 -29.26 54.21 -46.19
C THR A 16 -28.16 53.15 -46.05
N ILE A 17 -27.30 52.99 -47.05
CA ILE A 17 -26.19 52.03 -47.01
C ILE A 17 -25.19 52.44 -45.92
N ARG A 18 -24.85 53.73 -45.83
CA ARG A 18 -23.93 54.24 -44.81
C ARG A 18 -24.45 53.98 -43.39
N SER A 19 -25.72 54.31 -43.12
CA SER A 19 -26.32 54.06 -41.81
C SER A 19 -26.40 52.56 -41.48
N ALA A 20 -26.71 51.71 -42.46
CA ALA A 20 -26.70 50.26 -42.27
C ALA A 20 -25.29 49.74 -41.95
N MET A 21 -24.26 50.24 -42.64
CA MET A 21 -22.87 49.92 -42.38
C MET A 21 -22.42 50.36 -40.98
N GLU A 22 -22.77 51.57 -40.55
CA GLU A 22 -22.46 52.07 -39.20
C GLU A 22 -23.05 51.15 -38.12
N LEU A 23 -24.30 50.75 -38.27
CA LEU A 23 -24.96 49.84 -37.33
C LEU A 23 -24.29 48.46 -37.27
N VAL A 24 -23.84 47.93 -38.41
CA VAL A 24 -23.08 46.66 -38.46
C VAL A 24 -21.73 46.83 -37.78
N ILE A 25 -21.02 47.92 -38.05
CA ILE A 25 -19.72 48.22 -37.45
C ILE A 25 -19.84 48.30 -35.93
N ASP A 26 -20.87 48.98 -35.41
CA ASP A 26 -21.04 49.12 -33.96
C ASP A 26 -21.38 47.80 -33.27
N LYS A 27 -22.21 46.96 -33.90
CA LYS A 27 -22.45 45.58 -33.42
C LYS A 27 -21.18 44.74 -33.43
N LEU A 28 -20.34 44.87 -34.45
CA LEU A 28 -19.06 44.17 -34.51
C LEU A 28 -18.10 44.65 -33.41
N LYS A 29 -18.00 45.97 -33.17
CA LYS A 29 -17.19 46.52 -32.06
C LYS A 29 -17.64 45.96 -30.71
N GLU A 30 -18.94 45.89 -30.47
CA GLU A 30 -19.49 45.34 -29.23
C GLU A 30 -19.14 43.86 -29.07
N ARG A 31 -19.34 43.05 -30.11
CA ARG A 31 -18.96 41.62 -30.09
C ARG A 31 -17.46 41.42 -29.88
N ILE A 32 -16.62 42.24 -30.51
CA ILE A 32 -15.17 42.22 -30.31
C ILE A 32 -14.81 42.56 -28.86
N LYS A 33 -15.48 43.54 -28.26
CA LYS A 33 -15.26 43.91 -26.85
C LYS A 33 -15.62 42.77 -25.91
N ILE A 34 -16.76 42.12 -26.13
CA ILE A 34 -17.19 40.96 -25.34
C ILE A 34 -16.20 39.82 -25.49
N ALA A 35 -15.84 39.46 -26.72
CA ALA A 35 -14.88 38.38 -26.99
C ALA A 35 -13.53 38.65 -26.33
N LYS A 36 -13.03 39.89 -26.36
CA LYS A 36 -11.79 40.29 -25.67
C LYS A 36 -11.90 40.11 -24.15
N GLY A 37 -13.06 40.44 -23.57
CA GLY A 37 -13.34 40.21 -22.15
C GLY A 37 -13.28 38.72 -21.81
N THR A 38 -14.02 37.89 -22.54
CA THR A 38 -14.03 36.44 -22.34
C THR A 38 -12.64 35.82 -22.48
N VAL A 39 -11.85 36.24 -23.48
CA VAL A 39 -10.47 35.78 -23.64
C VAL A 39 -9.61 36.18 -22.42
N SER A 40 -9.77 37.40 -21.91
CA SER A 40 -9.03 37.84 -20.72
C SER A 40 -9.38 37.00 -19.47
N ASP A 41 -10.64 36.63 -19.31
CA ASP A 41 -11.09 35.83 -18.17
C ASP A 41 -10.62 34.37 -18.28
N LEU A 42 -10.64 33.82 -19.50
CA LEU A 42 -10.09 32.50 -19.78
C LEU A 42 -8.58 32.42 -19.50
N ILE A 43 -7.81 33.44 -19.86
CA ILE A 43 -6.38 33.51 -19.55
C ILE A 43 -6.15 33.39 -18.04
N LYS A 44 -6.87 34.19 -17.23
CA LYS A 44 -6.74 34.14 -15.77
C LYS A 44 -7.13 32.78 -15.19
N SER A 45 -8.19 32.18 -15.72
CA SER A 45 -8.63 30.85 -15.29
C SER A 45 -7.57 29.79 -15.60
N VAL A 46 -6.93 29.87 -16.77
CA VAL A 46 -5.86 28.94 -17.17
C VAL A 46 -4.62 29.14 -16.30
N GLU A 47 -4.21 30.38 -16.06
CA GLU A 47 -3.07 30.69 -15.17
C GLU A 47 -3.29 30.13 -13.75
N PHE A 48 -4.50 30.28 -13.21
CA PHE A 48 -4.85 29.73 -11.90
C PHE A 48 -4.75 28.21 -11.87
N SER A 49 -5.39 27.52 -12.81
CA SER A 49 -5.31 26.05 -12.88
C SER A 49 -3.88 25.55 -13.11
N GLN A 50 -3.06 26.32 -13.84
CA GLN A 50 -1.69 25.93 -14.12
C GLN A 50 -0.78 26.06 -12.89
N ALA A 51 -1.02 27.06 -12.03
CA ALA A 51 -0.38 27.15 -10.72
C ALA A 51 -0.70 25.94 -9.84
N GLU A 52 -1.99 25.58 -9.74
CA GLU A 52 -2.44 24.42 -8.95
C GLU A 52 -1.83 23.10 -9.47
N ILE A 53 -1.72 22.93 -10.79
CA ILE A 53 -1.06 21.77 -11.39
C ILE A 53 0.42 21.70 -11.01
N LEU A 54 1.12 22.83 -10.90
CA LEU A 54 2.54 22.85 -10.51
C LEU A 54 2.71 22.44 -9.05
N ASP A 55 1.86 22.94 -8.16
CA ASP A 55 1.88 22.58 -6.74
C ASP A 55 1.57 21.09 -6.55
N LEU A 56 0.53 20.58 -7.21
CA LEU A 56 0.21 19.14 -7.16
C LEU A 56 1.34 18.26 -7.70
N LYS A 57 2.06 18.69 -8.75
CA LYS A 57 3.23 17.96 -9.27
C LYS A 57 4.35 17.90 -8.24
N LYS A 58 4.56 18.98 -7.48
CA LYS A 58 5.55 19.02 -6.41
C LYS A 58 5.16 18.05 -5.28
N ASP A 59 3.92 18.08 -4.85
CA ASP A 59 3.40 17.17 -3.81
C ASP A 59 3.54 15.69 -4.22
N ILE A 60 3.23 15.36 -5.48
CA ILE A 60 3.43 14.01 -6.03
C ILE A 60 4.91 13.60 -5.96
N SER A 61 5.84 14.53 -6.25
CA SER A 61 7.27 14.23 -6.18
C SER A 61 7.73 13.98 -4.74
N GLU A 62 7.26 14.78 -3.79
CA GLU A 62 7.59 14.61 -2.37
C GLU A 62 7.03 13.29 -1.81
N LEU A 63 5.78 12.96 -2.17
CA LEU A 63 5.14 11.71 -1.78
C LEU A 63 5.87 10.50 -2.35
N ARG A 64 6.32 10.55 -3.61
CA ARG A 64 7.10 9.46 -4.24
C ARG A 64 8.44 9.22 -3.54
N ASN A 65 9.14 10.29 -3.18
CA ASN A 65 10.40 10.18 -2.43
C ASN A 65 10.14 9.56 -1.05
N SER A 66 9.12 10.04 -0.35
CA SER A 66 8.74 9.52 0.96
C SER A 66 8.28 8.05 0.92
N ASP A 67 7.67 7.61 -0.18
CA ASP A 67 7.27 6.22 -0.38
C ASP A 67 8.50 5.31 -0.62
N SER A 68 9.43 5.76 -1.46
CA SER A 68 10.72 5.08 -1.70
C SER A 68 11.49 4.90 -0.39
N ASP A 69 11.60 5.97 0.42
CA ASP A 69 12.29 5.91 1.71
C ASP A 69 11.63 4.89 2.65
N LYS A 70 10.29 4.88 2.75
CA LYS A 70 9.58 3.88 3.55
C LYS A 70 9.80 2.46 3.04
N GLN A 71 9.83 2.25 1.73
CA GLN A 71 10.07 0.94 1.14
C GLN A 71 11.47 0.42 1.49
N THR A 72 12.49 1.29 1.49
CA THR A 72 13.85 0.89 1.91
C THR A 72 13.89 0.48 3.38
N VAL A 73 13.22 1.22 4.27
CA VAL A 73 13.12 0.87 5.70
C VAL A 73 12.38 -0.45 5.92
N ILE A 74 11.29 -0.69 5.18
CA ILE A 74 10.55 -1.96 5.25
C ILE A 74 11.46 -3.14 4.88
N ASN A 75 12.21 -3.00 3.78
CA ASN A 75 13.12 -4.06 3.33
C ASN A 75 14.24 -4.33 4.35
N ASP A 76 14.81 -3.29 4.97
CA ASP A 76 15.79 -3.44 6.05
C ASP A 76 15.20 -4.20 7.24
N LEU A 77 14.02 -3.80 7.72
CA LEU A 77 13.35 -4.45 8.84
C LEU A 77 13.02 -5.91 8.55
N GLN A 78 12.53 -6.22 7.35
CA GLN A 78 12.29 -7.61 6.93
C GLN A 78 13.57 -8.44 6.97
N SER A 79 14.69 -7.90 6.46
CA SER A 79 15.98 -8.61 6.49
C SER A 79 16.44 -8.88 7.94
N ARG A 80 16.23 -7.92 8.85
CA ARG A 80 16.58 -8.05 10.26
C ARG A 80 15.73 -9.07 10.98
N ILE A 81 14.44 -9.17 10.65
CA ILE A 81 13.55 -10.21 11.20
C ILE A 81 14.09 -11.60 10.83
N VAL A 82 14.40 -11.84 9.55
CA VAL A 82 14.94 -13.12 9.09
C VAL A 82 16.23 -13.50 9.84
N VAL A 83 17.14 -12.54 10.03
CA VAL A 83 18.39 -12.77 10.78
C VAL A 83 18.10 -13.10 12.25
N LEU A 84 17.14 -12.40 12.88
CA LEU A 84 16.77 -12.65 14.27
C LEU A 84 16.09 -14.00 14.44
N GLU A 85 15.22 -14.41 13.53
CA GLU A 85 14.58 -15.73 13.52
C GLU A 85 15.62 -16.86 13.39
N GLN A 86 16.57 -16.71 12.47
CA GLN A 86 17.68 -17.67 12.33
C GLN A 86 18.50 -17.77 13.62
N ARG A 87 18.80 -16.63 14.25
CA ARG A 87 19.54 -16.60 15.51
C ARG A 87 18.75 -17.23 16.66
N GLN A 88 17.44 -17.00 16.73
CA GLN A 88 16.57 -17.61 17.72
C GLN A 88 16.55 -19.13 17.54
N ASN A 89 16.32 -19.62 16.31
CA ASN A 89 16.31 -21.05 16.02
C ASN A 89 17.63 -21.71 16.39
N TYR A 90 18.76 -21.10 16.03
CA TYR A 90 20.07 -21.57 16.43
C TYR A 90 20.22 -21.67 17.96
N GLN A 91 19.74 -20.66 18.69
CA GLN A 91 19.82 -20.66 20.15
C GLN A 91 18.88 -21.70 20.78
N GLU A 92 17.70 -21.93 20.22
CA GLU A 92 16.80 -23.00 20.66
C GLU A 92 17.41 -24.38 20.42
N ASP A 93 17.98 -24.63 19.25
CA ASP A 93 18.65 -25.88 18.90
C ASP A 93 19.85 -26.14 19.81
N TYR A 94 20.67 -25.11 20.05
CA TYR A 94 21.81 -25.19 20.94
C TYR A 94 21.39 -25.56 22.37
N ASN A 95 20.33 -24.92 22.89
CA ASN A 95 19.81 -25.18 24.23
C ASN A 95 19.15 -26.56 24.35
N ARG A 96 18.60 -27.10 23.25
CA ARG A 96 17.91 -28.40 23.22
C ARG A 96 18.78 -29.54 22.73
N ARG A 97 20.05 -29.30 22.35
CA ARG A 97 20.95 -30.29 21.73
C ARG A 97 21.03 -31.62 22.50
N ASN A 98 21.00 -31.56 23.83
CA ASN A 98 21.12 -32.74 24.68
C ASN A 98 19.76 -33.22 25.23
N ASN A 99 18.65 -32.70 24.71
CA ASN A 99 17.30 -33.04 25.14
C ASN A 99 16.67 -34.00 24.14
N LEU A 100 16.05 -35.07 24.64
CA LEU A 100 15.29 -36.01 23.82
C LEU A 100 13.80 -35.89 24.15
N ARG A 101 12.96 -35.91 23.11
CA ARG A 101 11.51 -35.98 23.26
C ARG A 101 11.04 -37.39 22.90
N ILE A 102 10.43 -38.06 23.87
CA ILE A 102 9.93 -39.43 23.72
C ILE A 102 8.40 -39.38 23.68
N THR A 103 7.80 -39.79 22.57
CA THR A 103 6.34 -39.86 22.37
C THR A 103 5.83 -41.30 22.47
N GLY A 104 4.55 -41.48 22.81
CA GLY A 104 3.94 -42.82 22.88
C GLY A 104 4.23 -43.59 24.17
N LEU A 105 4.71 -42.92 25.21
CA LEU A 105 4.80 -43.47 26.55
C LEU A 105 3.45 -43.37 27.24
N LEU A 106 2.97 -44.50 27.78
CA LEU A 106 1.77 -44.52 28.62
C LEU A 106 2.02 -43.75 29.92
N GLU A 107 0.99 -43.05 30.38
CA GLU A 107 0.97 -42.33 31.65
C GLU A 107 0.26 -43.19 32.71
N GLU A 108 0.74 -43.20 33.94
CA GLU A 108 0.04 -43.84 35.04
C GLU A 108 -1.14 -42.96 35.50
N LYS A 109 -2.18 -43.59 36.06
CA LYS A 109 -3.37 -42.87 36.54
C LYS A 109 -2.99 -41.99 37.74
N GLY A 110 -2.97 -40.67 37.57
CA GLY A 110 -2.83 -39.70 38.68
C GLY A 110 -1.73 -38.65 38.56
N ASN A 111 -1.18 -38.42 37.35
CA ASN A 111 0.05 -37.67 37.07
C ASN A 111 1.30 -38.38 37.58
N ASP A 112 2.17 -38.79 36.65
CA ASP A 112 3.47 -39.38 36.97
C ASP A 112 4.35 -38.37 37.73
N THR A 113 5.04 -38.82 38.78
CA THR A 113 6.12 -38.04 39.39
C THR A 113 7.37 -38.04 38.50
N TRP A 114 8.31 -37.15 38.78
CA TRP A 114 9.56 -37.06 38.04
C TRP A 114 10.40 -38.34 38.16
N GLU A 115 10.40 -38.97 39.34
CA GLU A 115 11.13 -40.21 39.60
C GLU A 115 10.54 -41.40 38.84
N GLN A 116 9.20 -41.47 38.78
CA GLN A 116 8.48 -42.48 38.01
C GLN A 116 8.75 -42.32 36.51
N THR A 117 8.71 -41.08 36.00
CA THR A 117 9.02 -40.77 34.60
C THR A 117 10.46 -41.16 34.26
N LEU A 118 11.43 -40.82 35.11
CA LEU A 118 12.83 -41.18 34.92
C LEU A 118 13.04 -42.69 34.90
N SER A 119 12.39 -43.42 35.81
CA SER A 119 12.46 -44.88 35.87
C SER A 119 11.91 -45.53 34.60
N SER A 120 10.78 -45.04 34.09
CA SER A 120 10.17 -45.52 32.85
C SER A 120 11.05 -45.25 31.63
N VAL A 121 11.67 -44.07 31.55
CA VAL A 121 12.60 -43.72 30.48
C VAL A 121 13.88 -44.57 30.55
N ALA A 122 14.46 -44.76 31.75
CA ALA A 122 15.64 -45.59 31.95
C ALA A 122 15.41 -47.05 31.54
N LYS A 123 14.22 -47.61 31.85
CA LYS A 123 13.83 -48.94 31.39
C LYS A 123 13.79 -49.02 29.87
N ILE A 124 13.26 -48.02 29.16
CA ILE A 124 13.26 -48.02 27.68
C ILE A 124 14.67 -48.06 27.12
N PHE A 125 15.57 -47.23 27.63
CA PHE A 125 16.95 -47.19 27.13
C PHE A 125 17.68 -48.51 27.34
N LYS A 126 17.42 -49.19 28.47
CA LYS A 126 17.99 -50.50 28.76
C LYS A 126 17.34 -51.61 27.95
N ASP A 127 16.01 -51.71 27.98
CA ASP A 127 15.28 -52.89 27.51
C ASP A 127 15.04 -52.86 25.99
N LYS A 128 14.85 -51.68 25.40
CA LYS A 128 14.54 -51.54 23.96
C LYS A 128 15.76 -51.15 23.12
N LEU A 129 16.67 -50.35 23.68
CA LEU A 129 17.80 -49.80 22.94
C LEU A 129 19.13 -50.46 23.34
N GLU A 130 19.14 -51.33 24.35
CA GLU A 130 20.31 -52.06 24.83
C GLU A 130 21.52 -51.15 25.13
N LEU A 131 21.26 -49.90 25.53
CA LEU A 131 22.29 -48.93 25.80
C LEU A 131 22.87 -49.10 27.21
N PRO A 132 24.18 -48.83 27.40
CA PRO A 132 24.80 -48.84 28.73
C PRO A 132 24.18 -47.73 29.61
N LEU A 133 24.51 -47.73 30.91
CA LEU A 133 23.97 -46.77 31.88
C LEU A 133 24.09 -45.33 31.36
N ILE A 134 22.96 -44.72 31.00
CA ILE A 134 22.88 -43.34 30.51
C ILE A 134 22.70 -42.41 31.71
N ASP A 135 23.52 -41.36 31.77
CA ASP A 135 23.37 -40.29 32.76
C ASP A 135 22.24 -39.34 32.35
N ILE A 136 21.07 -39.52 32.98
CA ILE A 136 19.88 -38.70 32.71
C ILE A 136 19.82 -37.59 33.76
N ILE A 137 20.12 -36.36 33.34
CA ILE A 137 20.07 -35.18 34.22
C ILE A 137 18.64 -34.91 34.72
N ARG A 138 17.65 -34.98 33.81
CA ARG A 138 16.24 -34.72 34.13
C ARG A 138 15.31 -35.38 33.12
N ALA A 139 14.24 -36.00 33.60
CA ALA A 139 13.13 -36.48 32.78
C ALA A 139 11.80 -35.98 33.36
N HIS A 140 10.92 -35.47 32.51
CA HIS A 140 9.59 -35.00 32.92
C HIS A 140 8.62 -35.06 31.74
N ARG A 141 7.33 -35.16 32.06
CA ARG A 141 6.25 -35.05 31.07
C ARG A 141 6.14 -33.60 30.61
N ILE A 142 6.01 -33.42 29.29
CA ILE A 142 5.66 -32.13 28.69
C ILE A 142 4.16 -32.28 28.42
N GLY A 143 3.35 -31.35 28.92
CA GLY A 143 1.88 -31.41 28.86
C GLY A 143 1.33 -31.63 27.44
N PRO A 144 0.00 -31.78 27.31
CA PRO A 144 -0.62 -32.13 26.04
C PRO A 144 -0.13 -31.20 24.93
N HIS A 145 0.37 -31.79 23.86
CA HIS A 145 0.70 -31.07 22.64
C HIS A 145 -0.59 -30.46 22.10
N LEU A 146 -0.79 -29.15 22.30
CA LEU A 146 -1.71 -28.42 21.43
C LEU A 146 -1.07 -28.42 20.04
N CYS A 147 -1.59 -29.28 19.17
CA CYS A 147 -1.21 -29.31 17.76
C CYS A 147 -1.73 -28.02 17.10
N LEU A 148 -0.94 -26.95 17.15
CA LEU A 148 -1.26 -25.66 16.53
C LEU A 148 -1.26 -25.69 14.99
N HIS A 149 -0.84 -26.82 14.37
CA HIS A 149 -0.76 -26.99 12.92
C HIS A 149 -2.11 -27.17 12.21
N VAL A 150 -3.25 -27.25 12.92
CA VAL A 150 -4.58 -27.41 12.27
C VAL A 150 -5.32 -26.07 12.13
N LEU A 151 -4.87 -24.99 12.78
CA LEU A 151 -5.58 -23.71 12.75
C LEU A 151 -5.22 -22.81 11.55
N GLU A 152 -4.06 -23.00 10.91
CA GLU A 152 -3.70 -22.20 9.72
C GLU A 152 -4.45 -22.62 8.45
N GLN A 153 -4.97 -23.85 8.36
CA GLN A 153 -5.74 -24.30 7.18
C GLN A 153 -7.23 -23.95 7.21
N LEU A 154 -7.77 -23.51 8.37
CA LEU A 154 -9.20 -23.17 8.50
C LEU A 154 -9.48 -21.66 8.47
N LEU A 155 -8.46 -20.81 8.42
CA LEU A 155 -8.61 -19.34 8.34
C LEU A 155 -8.56 -18.78 6.91
N PHE A 156 -8.39 -19.63 5.89
CA PHE A 156 -8.37 -19.24 4.47
C PHE A 156 -9.28 -20.10 3.58
N ALA A 157 -10.39 -20.62 4.11
CA ALA A 157 -11.46 -21.23 3.33
C ALA A 157 -12.72 -20.35 3.35
#